data_AF-D3T8P9-F1
#
_entry.id   AF-D3T8P9-F1
#
_cell.length_a   1.000
_cell.length_b   1.000
_cell.length_c   1.000
_cell.angle_alpha   90.00
_cell.angle_beta   90.00
_cell.angle_gamma   90.00
#
_symmetry.space_group_name_H-M   'P 1'
#
loop_
_entity.id
_entity.type
_entity.pdbx_description
1 polymer ?
#
loop_
_entity_poly.entity_id
_entity_poly.type
_entity_poly.pdbx_seq_one_letter_code
_entity_poly.pdbx_strand_id
1 'polypeptide(L)'
;MLSERGSALIFTLIVILILSVLAVAILEITITNYKISYAYANSISATYAAEAGLEKAKSEFNSDLLNTLSNIARTKINANAGKVSNEVLTQDIYRDVASYLQQNVFSKYPQTGYLGDNGQKYTVKSISLDSNYVRMTYTIHIYAEGEYKNFKKEGYAQLIINLESISPLTVSKWEIK
;
A
#
# COMPACT_ATOMS: atom_id res chain seq x y z
N MET A 1 51.99 -48.44 25.13
CA MET A 1 52.22 -47.22 25.95
C MET A 1 52.70 -45.99 25.15
N LEU A 2 53.81 -46.00 24.40
CA LEU A 2 54.21 -44.82 23.60
C LEU A 2 53.30 -44.55 22.38
N SER A 3 52.81 -45.59 21.69
CA SER A 3 51.91 -45.40 20.53
C SER A 3 50.50 -44.93 20.93
N GLU A 4 50.01 -45.29 22.12
CA GLU A 4 48.70 -44.89 22.63
C GLU A 4 48.64 -43.40 23.02
N ARG A 5 49.76 -42.82 23.45
CA ARG A 5 49.85 -41.38 23.74
C ARG A 5 49.87 -40.54 22.46
N GLY A 6 50.51 -41.05 21.39
CA GLY A 6 50.51 -40.41 20.08
C GLY A 6 49.14 -40.47 19.40
N SER A 7 48.44 -41.61 19.48
CA SER A 7 47.10 -41.75 18.91
C SER A 7 46.05 -40.90 19.64
N ALA A 8 46.15 -40.77 20.97
CA ALA A 8 45.29 -39.89 21.75
C ALA A 8 45.45 -38.42 21.35
N LEU A 9 46.68 -37.95 21.11
CA LEU A 9 46.96 -36.59 20.65
C LEU A 9 46.42 -36.31 19.25
N ILE A 10 46.55 -37.27 18.32
CA ILE A 10 46.00 -37.14 16.97
C ILE A 10 44.46 -37.08 17.04
N PHE A 11 43.84 -37.89 17.89
CA PHE A 11 42.41 -37.89 18.07
C PHE A 11 41.88 -36.56 18.62
N THR A 12 42.54 -35.98 19.63
CA THR A 12 42.15 -34.66 20.16
C THR A 12 42.31 -33.55 19.13
N LEU A 13 43.37 -33.58 18.31
CA LEU A 13 43.56 -32.61 17.23
C LEU A 13 42.46 -32.72 16.16
N ILE A 14 42.08 -33.94 15.78
CA ILE A 14 40.96 -34.16 14.85
C ILE A 14 39.65 -33.63 15.44
N VAL A 15 39.38 -33.89 16.72
CA VAL A 15 38.18 -33.38 17.40
C VAL A 15 38.18 -31.86 17.45
N ILE A 16 39.29 -31.21 17.80
CA ILE A 16 39.41 -29.75 17.82
C ILE A 16 39.20 -29.17 16.42
N LEU A 17 39.77 -29.80 15.39
CA LEU A 17 39.58 -29.40 13.99
C LEU A 17 38.08 -29.45 13.61
N ILE A 18 37.42 -30.57 13.89
CA ILE A 18 35.98 -30.75 13.60
C ILE A 18 35.15 -29.71 14.35
N LEU A 19 35.41 -29.50 15.64
CA LEU A 19 34.70 -28.51 16.45
C LEU A 19 34.95 -27.08 15.95
N SER A 20 36.16 -26.78 15.47
CA SER A 20 36.48 -25.45 14.92
C SER A 20 35.73 -25.18 13.62
N VAL A 21 35.67 -26.18 12.71
CA VAL A 21 34.90 -26.08 11.46
C VAL A 21 33.40 -25.92 11.78
N LEU A 22 32.89 -26.70 12.74
CA LEU A 22 31.51 -26.60 13.18
C LEU A 22 31.18 -25.23 13.79
N ALA A 23 32.07 -24.70 14.64
CA ALA A 23 31.90 -23.39 15.27
C ALA A 23 31.83 -22.27 14.23
N VAL A 24 32.72 -22.29 13.22
CA VAL A 24 32.71 -21.31 12.13
C VAL A 24 31.42 -21.41 11.31
N ALA A 25 30.99 -22.63 10.96
CA ALA A 25 29.74 -22.83 10.22
C ALA A 25 28.50 -22.29 10.97
N ILE A 26 28.40 -22.56 12.28
CA ILE A 26 27.30 -22.05 13.11
C ILE A 26 27.34 -20.51 13.21
N LEU A 27 28.53 -19.93 13.34
CA LEU A 27 28.71 -18.49 13.41
C LEU A 27 28.22 -17.80 12.13
N GLU A 28 28.58 -18.32 10.96
CA GLU A 28 28.14 -17.79 9.67
C GLU A 28 26.62 -17.87 9.51
N ILE A 29 26.01 -19.00 9.88
CA ILE A 29 24.55 -19.17 9.84
C ILE A 29 23.88 -18.16 10.76
N THR A 30 24.43 -17.94 11.95
CA THR A 30 23.87 -17.02 12.94
C THR A 30 23.91 -15.57 12.46
N ILE A 31 25.07 -15.13 11.92
CA ILE A 31 25.21 -13.78 11.35
C ILE A 31 24.26 -13.61 10.15
N THR A 32 24.14 -14.64 9.32
CA THR A 32 23.25 -14.61 8.15
C THR A 32 21.79 -14.48 8.59
N ASN A 33 21.34 -15.30 9.54
CA ASN A 33 19.99 -15.23 10.09
C ASN A 33 19.70 -13.86 10.70
N TYR A 34 20.64 -13.30 11.46
CA TYR A 34 20.49 -11.96 12.03
C TYR A 34 20.27 -10.89 10.93
N LYS A 35 21.09 -10.92 9.87
CA LYS A 35 20.94 -9.98 8.74
C LYS A 35 19.60 -10.16 8.01
N ILE A 36 19.17 -11.40 7.79
CA ILE A 36 17.89 -11.71 7.16
C ILE A 36 16.74 -11.20 8.01
N SER A 37 16.73 -11.48 9.32
CA SER A 37 15.69 -11.01 10.24
C SER A 37 15.63 -9.48 10.28
N TYR A 38 16.78 -8.80 10.30
CA TYR A 38 16.83 -7.34 10.28
C TYR A 38 16.29 -6.75 8.96
N ALA A 39 16.67 -7.34 7.82
CA ALA A 39 16.16 -6.96 6.51
C ALA A 39 14.64 -7.16 6.42
N TYR A 40 14.14 -8.29 6.91
CA TYR A 40 12.72 -8.62 6.95
C TYR A 40 11.93 -7.61 7.80
N ALA A 41 12.42 -7.26 9.00
CA ALA A 41 11.79 -6.26 9.86
C ALA A 41 11.72 -4.87 9.19
N ASN A 42 12.78 -4.45 8.50
CA ASN A 42 12.76 -3.19 7.75
C ASN A 42 11.80 -3.25 6.55
N SER A 43 11.73 -4.39 5.84
CA SER A 43 10.78 -4.58 4.75
C SER A 43 9.33 -4.51 5.23
N ILE A 44 9.01 -5.10 6.39
CA ILE A 44 7.68 -4.99 7.00
C ILE A 44 7.35 -3.53 7.34
N SER A 45 8.32 -2.79 7.87
CA SER A 45 8.12 -1.37 8.19
C SER A 45 7.83 -0.53 6.94
N ALA A 46 8.47 -0.84 5.80
CA ALA A 46 8.14 -0.21 4.52
C ALA A 46 6.73 -0.60 4.04
N THR A 47 6.29 -1.84 4.26
CA THR A 47 4.90 -2.28 4.00
C THR A 47 3.90 -1.45 4.82
N TYR A 48 4.13 -1.24 6.11
CA TYR A 48 3.25 -0.42 6.95
C TYR A 48 3.22 1.04 6.51
N ALA A 49 4.35 1.58 6.03
CA ALA A 49 4.37 2.91 5.45
C ALA A 49 3.50 2.99 4.18
N ALA A 50 3.59 1.99 3.29
CA ALA A 50 2.76 1.95 2.08
C ALA A 50 1.27 1.87 2.43
N GLU A 51 0.91 1.05 3.42
CA GLU A 51 -0.44 0.91 3.96
C GLU A 51 -0.98 2.26 4.47
N ALA A 52 -0.17 2.98 5.26
CA ALA A 52 -0.54 4.29 5.78
C ALA A 52 -0.79 5.32 4.66
N GLY A 53 -0.02 5.26 3.57
CA GLY A 53 -0.27 6.08 2.39
C GLY A 53 -1.63 5.77 1.75
N LEU A 54 -1.95 4.49 1.56
CA LEU A 54 -3.24 4.06 1.02
C LEU A 54 -4.41 4.45 1.92
N GLU A 55 -4.30 4.25 3.24
CA GLU A 55 -5.32 4.66 4.20
C GLU A 55 -5.49 6.17 4.25
N LYS A 56 -4.39 6.93 4.15
CA LYS A 56 -4.46 8.40 4.06
C LYS A 56 -5.21 8.84 2.82
N ALA A 57 -4.91 8.26 1.66
CA ALA A 57 -5.62 8.56 0.41
C ALA A 57 -7.10 8.16 0.47
N LYS A 58 -7.42 6.99 1.04
CA LYS A 58 -8.80 6.54 1.28
C LYS A 58 -9.56 7.49 2.19
N SER A 59 -8.90 8.09 3.18
CA SER A 59 -9.51 9.05 4.11
C SER A 59 -9.99 10.35 3.46
N GLU A 60 -9.48 10.70 2.26
CA GLU A 60 -10.02 11.82 1.48
C GLU A 60 -11.47 11.54 1.02
N PHE A 61 -11.86 10.27 0.88
CA PHE A 61 -13.21 9.83 0.52
C PHE A 61 -14.11 9.65 1.74
N ASN A 62 -14.11 10.65 2.61
CA ASN A 62 -14.94 10.70 3.80
C ASN A 62 -16.43 10.99 3.48
N SER A 63 -17.28 10.93 4.50
CA SER A 63 -18.72 11.20 4.38
C SER A 63 -19.04 12.55 3.77
N ASP A 64 -18.25 13.59 4.07
CA ASP A 64 -18.50 14.96 3.62
C ASP A 64 -18.25 15.10 2.12
N LEU A 65 -17.17 14.49 1.62
CA LEU A 65 -16.92 14.39 0.19
C LEU A 65 -18.05 13.63 -0.49
N LEU A 66 -18.41 12.45 0.00
CA LEU A 66 -19.45 11.60 -0.59
C LEU A 66 -20.83 12.28 -0.62
N ASN A 67 -21.16 13.03 0.43
CA ASN A 67 -22.37 13.87 0.48
C ASN A 67 -22.30 15.00 -0.55
N THR A 68 -21.15 15.63 -0.73
CA THR A 68 -20.95 16.68 -1.74
C THR A 68 -21.15 16.12 -3.15
N LEU A 69 -20.55 14.96 -3.46
CA LEU A 69 -20.73 14.30 -4.76
C LEU A 69 -22.20 13.92 -5.01
N SER A 70 -22.88 13.42 -3.98
CA SER A 70 -24.31 13.09 -4.04
C SER A 70 -25.17 14.34 -4.28
N ASN A 71 -24.82 15.47 -3.68
CA ASN A 71 -25.52 16.74 -3.87
C ASN A 71 -25.33 17.31 -5.29
N ILE A 72 -24.14 17.16 -5.88
CA ILE A 72 -23.89 17.49 -7.29
C ILE A 72 -24.84 16.68 -8.19
N ALA A 73 -24.90 15.36 -7.99
CA ALA A 73 -25.78 14.49 -8.75
C ALA A 73 -27.26 14.87 -8.57
N ARG A 74 -27.73 15.05 -7.33
CA ARG A 74 -29.13 15.42 -7.02
C ARG A 74 -29.53 16.76 -7.63
N THR A 75 -28.66 17.76 -7.57
CA THR A 75 -28.93 19.08 -8.16
C THR A 75 -29.13 18.98 -9.66
N LYS A 76 -28.28 18.19 -10.33
CA LYS A 76 -28.40 17.94 -11.77
C LYS A 76 -29.64 17.15 -12.15
N ILE A 77 -30.00 16.13 -11.37
CA ILE A 77 -31.25 15.38 -11.57
C ILE A 77 -32.45 16.32 -11.46
N ASN A 78 -32.54 17.10 -10.38
CA ASN A 78 -33.69 17.98 -10.14
C ASN A 78 -33.82 19.08 -11.21
N ALA A 79 -32.71 19.62 -11.71
CA ALA A 79 -32.72 20.64 -12.75
C ALA A 79 -33.22 20.11 -14.11
N ASN A 80 -32.98 18.82 -14.39
CA ASN A 80 -33.19 18.19 -15.70
C ASN A 80 -34.28 17.10 -15.70
N ALA A 81 -34.98 16.90 -14.58
CA ALA A 81 -36.03 15.89 -14.45
C ALA A 81 -37.09 16.05 -15.54
N GLY A 82 -37.25 15.02 -16.37
CA GLY A 82 -38.21 15.00 -17.48
C GLY A 82 -37.84 15.85 -18.70
N LYS A 83 -36.66 16.48 -18.73
CA LYS A 83 -36.22 17.36 -19.83
C LYS A 83 -35.23 16.71 -20.79
N VAL A 84 -34.46 15.74 -20.32
CA VAL A 84 -33.40 15.06 -21.08
C VAL A 84 -33.49 13.55 -20.86
N SER A 85 -32.86 12.76 -21.74
CA SER A 85 -32.78 11.31 -21.54
C SER A 85 -31.92 10.97 -20.32
N ASN A 86 -32.27 9.86 -19.66
CA ASN A 86 -31.53 9.40 -18.47
C ASN A 86 -30.04 9.19 -18.75
N GLU A 87 -29.69 8.67 -19.94
CA GLU A 87 -28.31 8.41 -20.34
C GLU A 87 -27.47 9.69 -20.43
N VAL A 88 -28.01 10.74 -21.05
CA VAL A 88 -27.35 12.05 -21.15
C VAL A 88 -27.19 12.68 -19.76
N LEU A 89 -28.21 12.55 -18.91
CA LEU A 89 -28.16 13.07 -17.54
C LEU A 89 -27.07 12.38 -16.71
N THR A 90 -27.01 11.05 -16.72
CA THR A 90 -26.00 10.31 -15.96
C THR A 90 -24.58 10.56 -16.49
N GLN A 91 -24.42 10.79 -17.80
CA GLN A 91 -23.13 11.17 -18.37
C GLN A 91 -22.69 12.59 -17.95
N ASP A 92 -23.61 13.55 -17.91
CA ASP A 92 -23.33 14.91 -17.42
C ASP A 92 -22.93 14.90 -15.94
N ILE A 93 -23.67 14.14 -15.12
CA ILE A 93 -23.35 13.95 -13.69
C ILE A 93 -21.97 13.33 -13.53
N TYR A 94 -21.66 12.29 -14.31
CA TYR A 94 -20.35 11.65 -14.27
C TYR A 94 -19.23 12.65 -14.55
N ARG A 95 -19.37 13.47 -15.60
CA ARG A 95 -18.37 14.49 -15.95
C ARG A 95 -18.19 15.52 -14.84
N ASP A 96 -19.27 15.98 -14.22
CA ASP A 96 -19.20 16.98 -13.16
C ASP A 96 -18.53 16.44 -11.89
N VAL A 97 -18.89 15.22 -11.50
CA VAL A 97 -18.25 14.54 -10.35
C VAL A 97 -16.78 14.26 -10.63
N ALA A 98 -16.44 13.77 -11.82
CA ALA A 98 -15.05 13.54 -12.22
C ALA A 98 -14.24 14.85 -12.18
N SER A 99 -14.81 15.94 -12.70
CA SER A 99 -14.18 17.26 -12.67
C SER A 99 -13.97 17.76 -11.23
N TYR A 100 -14.96 17.57 -10.37
CA TYR A 100 -14.86 17.93 -8.96
C TYR A 100 -13.75 17.15 -8.24
N LEU A 101 -13.70 15.83 -8.44
CA LEU A 101 -12.67 14.96 -7.86
C LEU A 101 -11.27 15.34 -8.35
N GLN A 102 -11.14 15.64 -9.65
CA GLN A 102 -9.87 16.07 -10.23
C GLN A 102 -9.36 17.36 -9.57
N GLN A 103 -10.24 18.34 -9.37
CA GLN A 103 -9.86 19.66 -8.85
C GLN A 103 -9.61 19.66 -7.34
N ASN A 104 -10.38 18.90 -6.57
CA ASN A 104 -10.39 18.99 -5.10
C ASN A 104 -9.68 17.84 -4.39
N VAL A 105 -9.48 16.69 -5.07
CA VAL A 105 -8.84 15.50 -4.49
C VAL A 105 -7.57 15.16 -5.24
N PHE A 106 -7.66 14.87 -6.55
CA PHE A 106 -6.54 14.29 -7.29
C PHE A 106 -5.40 15.30 -7.50
N SER A 107 -5.73 16.57 -7.67
CA SER A 107 -4.78 17.69 -7.80
C SER A 107 -3.82 17.85 -6.62
N LYS A 108 -4.19 17.32 -5.44
CA LYS A 108 -3.34 17.40 -4.25
C LYS A 108 -2.11 16.50 -4.35
N TYR A 109 -2.15 15.46 -5.18
CA TYR A 109 -1.15 14.40 -5.22
C TYR A 109 -0.13 14.60 -6.36
N PRO A 110 1.15 14.25 -6.16
CA PRO A 110 1.69 13.42 -5.07
C PRO A 110 1.82 14.15 -3.73
N GLN A 111 1.66 13.40 -2.63
CA GLN A 111 1.87 13.88 -1.25
C GLN A 111 2.69 12.88 -0.45
N THR A 112 3.54 13.40 0.44
CA THR A 112 4.41 12.61 1.30
C THR A 112 4.10 12.90 2.77
N GLY A 113 4.17 11.86 3.60
CA GLY A 113 4.11 12.00 5.04
C GLY A 113 4.97 10.94 5.74
N TYR A 114 4.91 10.94 7.07
CA TYR A 114 5.63 10.00 7.91
C TYR A 114 4.67 9.23 8.81
N LEU A 115 4.97 7.96 9.02
CA LEU A 115 4.27 7.09 9.95
C LEU A 115 5.07 6.99 11.26
N GLY A 116 4.59 7.69 12.28
CA GLY A 116 5.25 7.79 13.58
C GLY A 116 6.62 8.48 13.52
N ASP A 117 7.40 8.33 14.59
CA ASP A 117 8.70 9.02 14.77
C ASP A 117 9.90 8.22 14.22
N ASN A 118 9.65 6.98 13.76
CA ASN A 118 10.71 6.04 13.40
C ASN A 118 11.28 6.28 12.00
N GLY A 119 10.85 7.31 11.27
CA GLY A 119 11.35 7.61 9.92
C GLY A 119 10.76 6.73 8.81
N GLN A 120 9.63 6.07 9.06
CA GLN A 120 8.84 5.39 8.03
C GLN A 120 8.14 6.45 7.18
N LYS A 121 8.47 6.53 5.90
CA LYS A 121 7.96 7.56 4.99
C LYS A 121 6.94 6.93 4.04
N TYR A 122 5.80 7.57 3.86
CA TYR A 122 4.85 7.18 2.83
C TYR A 122 4.71 8.29 1.80
N THR A 123 4.44 7.92 0.55
CA THR A 123 4.15 8.85 -0.54
C THR A 123 2.97 8.32 -1.32
N VAL A 124 1.85 9.03 -1.28
CA VAL A 124 0.74 8.79 -2.22
C VAL A 124 1.17 9.39 -3.55
N LYS A 125 1.46 8.53 -4.53
CA LYS A 125 2.02 8.91 -5.84
C LYS A 125 0.96 9.53 -6.73
N SER A 126 -0.21 8.90 -6.77
CA SER A 126 -1.31 9.35 -7.61
C SER A 126 -2.64 8.81 -7.10
N ILE A 127 -3.68 9.58 -7.39
CA ILE A 127 -5.07 9.13 -7.34
C ILE A 127 -5.66 9.47 -8.70
N SER A 128 -6.29 8.50 -9.35
CA SER A 128 -6.88 8.68 -10.69
C SER A 128 -8.22 7.97 -10.80
N LEU A 129 -9.06 8.46 -11.70
CA LEU A 129 -10.35 7.86 -12.05
C LEU A 129 -10.22 7.05 -13.34
N ASP A 130 -10.88 5.90 -13.41
CA ASP A 130 -11.06 5.17 -14.67
C ASP A 130 -11.89 6.01 -15.65
N SER A 131 -11.47 6.08 -16.91
CA SER A 131 -12.19 6.80 -17.99
C SER A 131 -13.51 6.13 -18.39
N ASN A 132 -13.77 4.92 -17.93
CA ASN A 132 -14.96 4.17 -18.30
C ASN A 132 -16.21 4.71 -17.58
N TYR A 133 -17.08 5.35 -18.34
CA TYR A 133 -18.38 5.77 -17.86
C TYR A 133 -19.30 4.56 -17.64
N VAL A 134 -19.74 4.37 -16.40
CA VAL A 134 -20.74 3.37 -16.01
C VAL A 134 -21.76 4.02 -15.09
N ARG A 135 -22.74 4.73 -15.66
CA ARG A 135 -23.79 5.46 -14.92
C ARG A 135 -23.18 6.36 -13.84
N MET A 136 -23.53 6.19 -12.57
CA MET A 136 -23.00 6.95 -11.43
C MET A 136 -22.00 6.14 -10.59
N THR A 137 -21.30 5.20 -11.25
CA THR A 137 -20.23 4.41 -10.64
C THR A 137 -18.87 4.95 -11.09
N TYR A 138 -17.96 5.13 -10.14
CA TYR A 138 -16.64 5.73 -10.31
C TYR A 138 -15.59 4.78 -9.75
N THR A 139 -14.71 4.29 -10.60
CA THR A 139 -13.58 3.44 -10.18
C THR A 139 -12.36 4.32 -9.99
N ILE A 140 -11.86 4.37 -8.75
CA ILE A 140 -10.70 5.18 -8.37
C ILE A 140 -9.53 4.25 -8.11
N HIS A 141 -8.38 4.62 -8.66
CA HIS A 141 -7.10 3.95 -8.49
C HIS A 141 -6.21 4.82 -7.62
N ILE A 142 -5.63 4.23 -6.58
CA ILE A 142 -4.70 4.88 -5.66
C ILE A 142 -3.38 4.11 -5.72
N TYR A 143 -2.29 4.85 -5.94
CA TYR A 143 -0.94 4.32 -5.86
C TYR A 143 -0.17 5.00 -4.74
N ALA A 144 0.44 4.21 -3.86
CA ALA A 144 1.29 4.70 -2.78
C ALA A 144 2.62 3.96 -2.75
N GLU A 145 3.63 4.58 -2.15
CA GLU A 145 4.94 4.00 -1.91
C GLU A 145 5.28 4.19 -0.42
N GLY A 146 5.66 3.11 0.24
CA GLY A 146 6.24 3.11 1.57
C GLY A 146 7.74 2.94 1.50
N GLU A 147 8.47 3.75 2.24
CA GLU A 147 9.92 3.76 2.30
C GLU A 147 10.39 3.69 3.76
N TYR A 148 11.30 2.77 4.04
CA TYR A 148 11.97 2.70 5.32
C TYR A 148 13.41 2.20 5.14
N LYS A 149 14.37 3.04 5.52
CA LYS A 149 15.80 2.83 5.24
C LYS A 149 16.01 2.53 3.74
N ASN A 150 16.55 1.36 3.41
CA ASN A 150 16.83 0.96 2.03
C ASN A 150 15.71 0.12 1.40
N PHE A 151 14.55 -0.01 2.07
CA PHE A 151 13.42 -0.80 1.58
C PHE A 151 12.33 0.12 1.06
N LYS A 152 11.78 -0.26 -0.09
CA LYS A 152 10.61 0.36 -0.70
C LYS A 152 9.56 -0.69 -0.98
N LYS A 153 8.30 -0.32 -0.76
CA LYS A 153 7.12 -1.14 -0.99
C LYS A 153 6.06 -0.33 -1.70
N GLU A 154 5.41 -0.92 -2.68
CA GLU A 154 4.38 -0.27 -3.47
C GLU A 154 3.01 -0.72 -2.98
N GLY A 155 2.12 0.23 -2.75
CA GLY A 155 0.72 0.00 -2.42
C GLY A 155 -0.18 0.35 -3.59
N TYR A 156 -1.18 -0.47 -3.83
CA TYR A 156 -2.25 -0.21 -4.79
C TYR A 156 -3.61 -0.48 -4.16
N ALA A 157 -4.52 0.48 -4.29
CA ALA A 157 -5.92 0.30 -3.91
C ALA A 157 -6.86 0.70 -5.05
N GLN A 158 -7.98 -0.01 -5.14
CA GLN A 158 -9.09 0.33 -6.01
C GLN A 158 -10.34 0.57 -5.18
N LEU A 159 -10.87 1.78 -5.26
CA LEU A 159 -12.11 2.17 -4.61
C LEU A 159 -13.21 2.29 -5.67
N ILE A 160 -14.42 1.86 -5.32
CA ILE A 160 -15.60 2.03 -6.14
C ILE A 160 -16.52 2.97 -5.40
N ILE A 161 -16.84 4.12 -6.02
CA ILE A 161 -17.89 5.00 -5.55
C ILE A 161 -19.15 4.77 -6.37
N ASN A 162 -20.26 4.45 -5.74
CA ASN A 162 -21.57 4.33 -6.38
C ASN A 162 -22.56 5.28 -5.71
N LEU A 163 -22.89 6.38 -6.38
CA LEU A 163 -23.78 7.41 -5.83
C LEU A 163 -25.27 6.99 -5.82
N GLU A 164 -25.62 5.86 -6.45
CA GLU A 164 -26.95 5.25 -6.37
C GLU A 164 -27.09 4.31 -5.16
N SER A 165 -25.98 3.98 -4.47
CA SER A 165 -25.95 3.06 -3.32
C SER A 165 -26.13 3.77 -1.98
N ILE A 166 -26.75 3.07 -1.01
CA ILE A 166 -26.84 3.51 0.39
C ILE A 166 -25.45 3.53 1.06
N SER A 167 -24.57 2.62 0.65
CA SER A 167 -23.15 2.65 1.01
C SER A 167 -22.36 3.04 -0.24
N PRO A 168 -22.08 4.34 -0.43
CA PRO A 168 -21.57 4.83 -1.69
C PRO A 168 -20.09 4.56 -1.90
N LEU A 169 -19.35 4.03 -0.94
CA LEU A 169 -17.92 3.71 -1.07
C LEU A 169 -17.66 2.24 -0.75
N THR A 170 -16.96 1.55 -1.63
CA THR A 170 -16.51 0.16 -1.46
C THR A 170 -15.05 0.01 -1.83
N VAL A 171 -14.27 -0.73 -1.03
CA VAL A 171 -12.90 -1.13 -1.40
C VAL A 171 -12.99 -2.39 -2.27
N SER A 172 -12.64 -2.28 -3.55
CA SER A 172 -12.66 -3.41 -4.48
C SER A 172 -11.35 -4.20 -4.49
N LYS A 173 -10.23 -3.53 -4.23
CA LYS A 173 -8.90 -4.14 -4.27
C LYS A 173 -7.95 -3.39 -3.34
N TRP A 174 -7.08 -4.14 -2.67
CA TRP A 174 -6.06 -3.60 -1.77
C TRP A 174 -4.84 -4.53 -1.79
N GLU A 175 -3.70 -4.05 -2.26
CA GLU A 175 -2.48 -4.83 -2.41
C GLU A 175 -1.25 -4.02 -1.98
N ILE A 176 -0.30 -4.67 -1.31
CA ILE A 176 1.05 -4.14 -1.11
C ILE A 176 2.06 -5.14 -1.67
N LYS A 177 3.05 -4.65 -2.43
CA LYS A 177 4.09 -5.42 -3.11
C LYS A 177 5.48 -4.96 -2.70
#